data_AF-A0AA93L1P6-F1
#
_entry.id   AF-A0AA93L1P6-F1
#
_cell.length_a   1.000
_cell.length_b   1.000
_cell.length_c   1.000
_cell.angle_alpha   90.00
_cell.angle_beta   90.00
_cell.angle_gamma   90.00
#
_symmetry.space_group_name_H-M   'P 1'
#
loop_
_entity.id
_entity.type
_entity.pdbx_description
1 polymer ?
#
loop_
_entity_poly.entity_id
_entity_poly.type
_entity_poly.pdbx_seq_one_letter_code
_entity_poly.pdbx_strand_id
1 'polypeptide(L)'
;MTEPASPMSRVARVLIAIPVLMAVVAVLLIPLDFRTQWIFAGTTIIGALLIGRNKSRRGTLAIAALSLLMSTRYLIWRTTTTLEFDSIPEMLLGTGLYLAELYAWVILVLGFLQTSWPLDRPVIEIEGTPDTWPMVDLYIPTYNESLEIVRNTAYAAMDMDYPRERFRVFILDDGRRPEFRAMARQVGCGYLTRTDNLHAKAGNMNAALRKTEGELIAIFDCDHVPTRAFLQLTVGWFQKDPKLALLQTPHHFYSPDPVQRNLAGAGDMPG
;
A
#
# COMPACT_ATOMS: atom_id res chain seq x y z
N MET A 1 -12.40 23.90 -3.06
CA MET A 1 -13.06 24.79 -2.09
C MET A 1 -14.53 24.40 -2.03
N THR A 2 -14.96 23.73 -0.96
CA THR A 2 -16.36 23.34 -0.76
C THR A 2 -17.10 24.48 -0.08
N GLU A 3 -18.17 24.99 -0.67
CA GLU A 3 -19.04 26.01 -0.07
C GLU A 3 -19.50 25.60 1.34
N PRO A 4 -19.60 26.53 2.30
CA PRO A 4 -20.14 26.23 3.62
C PRO A 4 -21.62 25.88 3.50
N ALA A 5 -21.95 24.61 3.76
CA ALA A 5 -23.31 24.12 3.66
C ALA A 5 -24.29 24.94 4.53
N SER A 6 -25.41 25.36 3.93
CA SER A 6 -26.41 26.26 4.52
C SER A 6 -26.95 25.74 5.87
N PRO A 7 -27.39 26.62 6.80
CA PRO A 7 -27.86 26.22 8.13
C PRO A 7 -29.00 25.20 8.12
N MET A 8 -29.93 25.31 7.15
CA MET A 8 -31.02 24.34 6.94
C MET A 8 -30.51 22.92 6.66
N SER A 9 -29.36 22.77 5.98
CA SER A 9 -28.75 21.47 5.71
C SER A 9 -28.12 20.83 6.95
N ARG A 10 -27.77 21.62 7.98
CA ARG A 10 -27.18 21.11 9.23
C ARG A 10 -28.25 20.57 10.16
N VAL A 11 -29.36 21.29 10.32
CA VAL A 11 -30.51 20.85 11.13
C VAL A 11 -31.11 19.56 10.55
N ALA A 12 -31.31 19.50 9.23
CA ALA A 12 -31.79 18.28 8.58
C ALA A 12 -30.85 17.07 8.77
N ARG A 13 -29.52 17.29 8.72
CA ARG A 13 -28.53 16.24 9.00
C ARG A 13 -28.57 15.75 10.44
N VAL A 14 -28.72 16.66 11.41
CA VAL A 14 -28.84 16.29 12.83
C VAL A 14 -30.13 15.50 13.09
N LEU A 15 -31.25 15.92 12.51
CA LEU A 15 -32.54 15.23 12.64
C LEU A 15 -32.51 13.80 12.07
N ILE A 16 -31.68 13.53 11.05
CA ILE A 16 -31.48 12.17 10.51
C ILE A 16 -30.44 11.39 11.32
N ALA A 17 -29.38 12.04 11.81
CA ALA A 17 -28.30 11.39 12.53
C ALA A 17 -28.74 10.79 13.87
N ILE A 18 -29.64 11.47 14.60
CA ILE A 18 -30.10 11.02 15.92
C ILE A 18 -30.84 9.67 15.83
N PRO A 19 -31.88 9.48 14.98
CA PRO A 19 -32.52 8.18 14.81
C PRO A 19 -31.57 7.07 14.36
N VAL A 20 -30.63 7.38 13.45
CA VAL A 20 -29.64 6.41 12.99
C VAL A 20 -28.72 5.97 14.14
N LEU A 21 -28.23 6.92 14.94
CA LEU A 21 -27.41 6.62 16.11
C LEU A 21 -28.19 5.79 17.14
N MET A 22 -29.46 6.14 17.41
CA MET A 22 -30.30 5.36 18.31
C MET A 22 -30.50 3.93 17.79
N ALA A 23 -30.72 3.74 16.49
CA ALA A 23 -30.83 2.41 15.89
C ALA A 23 -29.53 1.62 16.01
N VAL A 24 -28.37 2.25 15.79
CA VAL A 24 -27.05 1.64 15.98
C VAL A 24 -26.87 1.19 17.43
N VAL A 25 -27.14 2.07 18.40
CA VAL A 25 -27.03 1.76 19.83
C VAL A 25 -27.99 0.62 20.22
N ALA A 26 -29.21 0.62 19.70
CA ALA A 26 -30.18 -0.45 19.91
C ALA A 26 -29.65 -1.80 19.38
N VAL A 27 -29.11 -1.83 18.17
CA VAL A 27 -28.50 -3.04 17.58
C VAL A 27 -27.30 -3.50 18.42
N LEU A 28 -26.50 -2.60 18.96
CA LEU A 28 -25.33 -2.96 19.76
C LEU A 28 -25.70 -3.53 21.14
N LEU A 29 -26.66 -2.92 21.84
CA LEU A 29 -26.87 -3.15 23.27
C LEU A 29 -28.07 -4.03 23.61
N ILE A 30 -29.07 -4.17 22.71
CA ILE A 30 -30.25 -4.97 23.02
C ILE A 30 -29.87 -6.46 22.99
N PRO A 31 -30.02 -7.19 24.11
CA PRO A 31 -29.83 -8.63 24.11
C PRO A 31 -30.95 -9.28 23.29
N LEU A 32 -30.59 -10.26 22.46
CA LEU A 32 -31.56 -11.02 21.67
C LEU A 32 -31.60 -12.45 22.22
N ASP A 33 -32.80 -13.02 22.29
CA ASP A 33 -32.94 -14.45 22.55
C ASP A 33 -32.36 -15.26 21.38
N PHE A 34 -32.14 -16.55 21.61
CA PHE A 34 -31.51 -17.44 20.64
C PHE A 34 -32.22 -17.44 19.26
N ARG A 35 -33.56 -17.49 19.24
CA ARG A 35 -34.32 -17.54 17.98
C ARG A 35 -34.21 -16.19 17.24
N THR A 36 -34.35 -15.09 17.95
CA THR A 36 -34.27 -13.75 17.36
C THR A 36 -32.87 -13.45 16.85
N GLN A 37 -31.82 -13.91 17.55
CA GLN A 37 -30.43 -13.79 17.10
C GLN A 37 -30.19 -14.52 15.78
N TRP A 38 -30.75 -15.73 15.58
CA TRP A 38 -30.64 -16.45 14.31
C TRP A 38 -31.36 -15.74 13.16
N ILE A 39 -32.57 -15.24 13.40
CA ILE A 39 -33.33 -14.48 12.41
C ILE A 39 -32.56 -13.20 12.02
N PHE A 40 -32.02 -12.50 13.02
CA PHE A 40 -31.22 -11.30 12.82
C PHE A 40 -29.94 -11.58 12.02
N ALA A 41 -29.19 -12.64 12.37
CA ALA A 41 -28.00 -13.05 11.64
C ALA A 41 -28.32 -13.42 10.19
N GLY A 42 -29.35 -14.25 9.95
CA GLY A 42 -29.76 -14.65 8.61
C GLY A 42 -30.16 -13.45 7.74
N THR A 43 -30.95 -12.52 8.29
CA THR A 43 -31.37 -11.28 7.61
C THR A 43 -30.17 -10.40 7.27
N THR A 44 -29.23 -10.26 8.22
CA THR A 44 -28.01 -9.47 8.04
C THR A 44 -27.12 -10.05 6.94
N ILE A 45 -26.92 -11.37 6.93
CA ILE A 45 -26.12 -12.07 5.91
C ILE A 45 -26.75 -11.92 4.53
N ILE A 46 -28.06 -12.15 4.40
CA ILE A 46 -28.77 -11.98 3.12
C ILE A 46 -28.66 -10.53 2.65
N GLY A 47 -28.86 -9.55 3.55
CA GLY A 47 -28.70 -8.13 3.23
C GLY A 47 -27.29 -7.79 2.75
N ALA A 48 -26.26 -8.29 3.44
CA ALA A 48 -24.86 -8.10 3.04
C ALA A 48 -24.57 -8.71 1.67
N LEU A 49 -25.07 -9.92 1.39
CA LEU A 49 -24.92 -10.58 0.09
C LEU A 49 -25.61 -9.79 -1.02
N LEU A 50 -26.82 -9.28 -0.79
CA LEU A 50 -27.56 -8.47 -1.75
C LEU A 50 -26.86 -7.15 -2.06
N ILE A 51 -26.37 -6.45 -1.04
CA ILE A 51 -25.58 -5.22 -1.22
C ILE A 51 -24.28 -5.55 -1.96
N GLY A 52 -23.63 -6.66 -1.62
CA GLY A 52 -22.38 -7.13 -2.21
C GLY A 52 -22.47 -7.49 -3.69
N ARG A 53 -23.67 -7.71 -4.25
CA ARG A 53 -23.84 -7.88 -5.70
C ARG A 53 -23.50 -6.60 -6.46
N ASN A 54 -23.70 -5.44 -5.82
CA ASN A 54 -23.37 -4.15 -6.41
C ASN A 54 -21.97 -3.71 -5.95
N LYS A 55 -20.98 -3.83 -6.85
CA LYS A 55 -19.58 -3.42 -6.62
C LYS A 55 -19.38 -1.89 -6.57
N SER A 56 -20.45 -1.12 -6.39
CA SER A 56 -20.35 0.32 -6.15
C SER A 56 -19.62 0.61 -4.84
N ARG A 57 -18.87 1.71 -4.81
CA ARG A 57 -18.21 2.22 -3.61
C ARG A 57 -19.16 2.34 -2.41
N ARG A 58 -20.37 2.85 -2.63
CA ARG A 58 -21.39 2.99 -1.56
C ARG A 58 -21.79 1.63 -1.00
N GLY A 59 -21.91 0.61 -1.85
CA GLY A 59 -22.16 -0.77 -1.44
C GLY A 59 -21.01 -1.33 -0.58
N THR A 60 -19.76 -1.17 -1.03
CA THR A 60 -18.58 -1.58 -0.25
C THR A 60 -18.52 -0.91 1.12
N LEU A 61 -18.75 0.41 1.19
CA LEU A 61 -18.78 1.14 2.47
C LEU A 61 -19.94 0.69 3.37
N ALA A 62 -21.11 0.39 2.80
CA ALA A 62 -22.25 -0.11 3.56
C ALA A 62 -21.97 -1.50 4.16
N ILE A 63 -21.33 -2.39 3.39
CA ILE A 63 -20.90 -3.71 3.89
C ILE A 63 -19.84 -3.55 4.98
N ALA A 64 -18.84 -2.66 4.79
CA ALA A 64 -17.82 -2.41 5.81
C ALA A 64 -18.44 -1.87 7.12
N ALA A 65 -19.38 -0.93 7.02
CA ALA A 65 -20.11 -0.41 8.18
C ALA A 65 -20.94 -1.48 8.88
N LEU A 66 -21.63 -2.33 8.11
CA LEU A 66 -22.40 -3.45 8.64
C LEU A 66 -21.50 -4.47 9.35
N SER A 67 -20.38 -4.86 8.74
CA SER A 67 -19.38 -5.73 9.33
C SER A 67 -18.85 -5.16 10.64
N LEU A 68 -18.50 -3.87 10.67
CA LEU A 68 -18.03 -3.21 11.89
C LEU A 68 -19.11 -3.18 12.97
N LEU A 69 -20.37 -2.91 12.62
CA LEU A 69 -21.49 -2.94 13.56
C LEU A 69 -21.68 -4.34 14.16
N MET A 70 -21.63 -5.39 13.33
CA MET A 70 -21.81 -6.78 13.78
C MET A 70 -20.63 -7.25 14.64
N SER A 71 -19.39 -6.97 14.24
CA SER A 71 -18.21 -7.31 15.04
C SER A 71 -18.17 -6.56 16.36
N THR A 72 -18.65 -5.31 16.40
CA THR A 72 -18.76 -4.54 17.64
C THR A 72 -19.85 -5.10 18.55
N ARG A 73 -21.02 -5.47 18.01
CA ARG A 73 -22.06 -6.19 18.76
C ARG A 73 -21.53 -7.49 19.35
N TYR A 74 -20.81 -8.26 18.54
CA TYR A 74 -20.16 -9.50 18.97
C TYR A 74 -19.21 -9.27 20.14
N LEU A 75 -18.32 -8.26 20.04
CA LEU A 75 -17.41 -7.94 21.14
C LEU A 75 -18.14 -7.50 22.40
N ILE A 76 -19.21 -6.70 22.29
CA ILE A 76 -20.01 -6.32 23.47
C ILE A 76 -20.57 -7.57 24.15
N TRP A 77 -21.16 -8.50 23.39
CA TRP A 77 -21.64 -9.78 23.95
C TRP A 77 -20.49 -10.61 24.54
N ARG A 78 -19.35 -10.70 23.85
CA ARG A 78 -18.16 -11.40 24.31
C ARG A 78 -17.73 -10.86 25.67
N THR A 79 -17.60 -9.55 25.81
CA THR A 79 -17.19 -8.88 27.04
C THR A 79 -18.20 -8.99 28.18
N THR A 80 -19.51 -8.84 27.90
CA THR A 80 -20.52 -8.74 28.97
C THR A 80 -21.10 -10.07 29.41
N THR A 81 -21.08 -11.08 28.54
CA THR A 81 -21.82 -12.34 28.77
C THR A 81 -20.93 -13.57 28.81
N THR A 82 -19.74 -13.56 28.20
CA THR A 82 -18.94 -14.79 28.00
C THR A 82 -17.66 -14.87 28.81
N LEU A 83 -17.24 -13.77 29.44
CA LEU A 83 -16.05 -13.73 30.29
C LEU A 83 -16.43 -14.09 31.72
N GLU A 84 -16.56 -15.39 31.97
CA GLU A 84 -16.72 -15.98 33.30
C GLU A 84 -15.57 -16.97 33.51
N PHE A 85 -14.89 -16.91 34.66
CA PHE A 85 -13.70 -17.70 34.92
C PHE A 85 -13.78 -18.36 36.30
N ASP A 86 -13.70 -19.68 36.35
CA ASP A 86 -13.71 -20.46 37.59
C ASP A 86 -12.29 -20.89 38.01
N SER A 87 -11.33 -20.84 37.08
CA SER A 87 -9.93 -21.23 37.33
C SER A 87 -8.90 -20.29 36.68
N ILE A 88 -7.66 -20.29 37.20
CA ILE A 88 -6.55 -19.49 36.62
C ILE A 88 -6.26 -19.88 35.16
N PRO A 89 -6.21 -21.17 34.77
CA PRO A 89 -6.03 -21.54 33.36
C PRO A 89 -7.13 -21.02 32.45
N GLU A 90 -8.40 -21.09 32.87
CA GLU A 90 -9.52 -20.52 32.12
C GLU A 90 -9.39 -19.01 31.97
N MET A 91 -9.03 -18.31 33.05
CA MET A 91 -8.79 -16.87 33.01
C MET A 91 -7.69 -16.52 32.00
N LEU A 92 -6.57 -17.24 32.00
CA LEU A 92 -5.46 -16.98 31.09
C LEU A 92 -5.82 -17.26 29.63
N LEU A 93 -6.39 -18.43 29.34
CA LEU A 93 -6.75 -18.82 27.98
C LEU A 93 -7.92 -17.98 27.44
N GLY A 94 -8.94 -17.74 28.27
CA GLY A 94 -10.10 -16.94 27.91
C GLY A 94 -9.75 -15.47 27.69
N THR A 95 -8.93 -14.88 28.57
CA THR A 95 -8.43 -13.51 28.37
C THR A 95 -7.51 -13.45 27.15
N GLY A 96 -6.64 -14.44 26.94
CA GLY A 96 -5.76 -14.51 25.77
C GLY A 96 -6.55 -14.56 24.46
N LEU A 97 -7.60 -15.38 24.40
CA LEU A 97 -8.51 -15.44 23.26
C LEU A 97 -9.23 -14.11 23.05
N TYR A 98 -9.78 -13.50 24.12
CA TYR A 98 -10.43 -12.20 24.03
C TYR A 98 -9.50 -11.10 23.51
N LEU A 99 -8.25 -11.05 23.95
CA LEU A 99 -7.27 -10.09 23.46
C LEU A 99 -6.94 -10.31 21.98
N ALA A 100 -6.86 -11.56 21.53
CA ALA A 100 -6.68 -11.88 20.11
C ALA A 100 -7.88 -11.42 19.26
N GLU A 101 -9.11 -11.62 19.75
CA GLU A 101 -10.33 -11.16 19.09
C GLU A 101 -10.43 -9.63 19.06
N LEU A 102 -10.08 -8.95 20.15
CA LEU A 102 -10.01 -7.50 20.22
C LEU A 102 -8.96 -6.95 19.24
N TYR A 103 -7.80 -7.58 19.17
CA TYR A 103 -6.77 -7.24 18.18
C TYR A 103 -7.30 -7.41 16.75
N ALA A 104 -7.96 -8.52 16.44
CA ALA A 104 -8.57 -8.74 15.12
C ALA A 104 -9.60 -7.65 14.78
N TRP A 105 -10.41 -7.21 15.73
CA TRP A 105 -11.34 -6.10 15.54
C TRP A 105 -10.63 -4.76 15.29
N VAL A 106 -9.53 -4.46 15.99
CA VAL A 106 -8.72 -3.27 15.72
C VAL A 106 -8.15 -3.31 14.30
N ILE A 107 -7.60 -4.46 13.87
CA ILE A 107 -7.10 -4.64 12.51
C ILE A 107 -8.22 -4.49 11.47
N LEU A 108 -9.42 -5.01 11.75
CA LEU A 108 -10.59 -4.81 10.88
C LEU A 108 -10.94 -3.33 10.71
N VAL A 109 -10.98 -2.56 11.81
CA VAL A 109 -11.24 -1.11 11.78
C VAL A 109 -10.18 -0.40 10.94
N LEU A 110 -8.90 -0.65 11.22
CA LEU A 110 -7.80 -0.02 10.48
C LEU A 110 -7.81 -0.40 8.99
N GLY A 111 -8.11 -1.66 8.67
CA GLY A 111 -8.24 -2.15 7.29
C GLY A 111 -9.37 -1.45 6.54
N PHE A 112 -10.53 -1.26 7.15
CA PHE A 112 -11.62 -0.50 6.53
C PHE A 112 -11.31 0.98 6.41
N LEU A 113 -10.64 1.59 7.38
CA LEU A 113 -10.20 2.99 7.27
C LEU A 113 -9.25 3.17 6.08
N GLN A 114 -8.25 2.29 5.94
CA GLN A 114 -7.28 2.31 4.85
C GLN A 114 -7.93 2.12 3.47
N THR A 115 -8.92 1.23 3.37
CA THR A 115 -9.57 0.86 2.09
C THR A 115 -10.82 1.66 1.77
N SER A 116 -11.28 2.54 2.68
CA SER A 116 -12.50 3.34 2.51
C SER A 116 -12.44 4.32 1.33
N TRP A 117 -11.23 4.80 1.01
CA TRP A 117 -11.01 5.84 0.01
C TRP A 117 -9.76 5.61 -0.84
N PRO A 118 -9.74 4.59 -1.72
CA PRO A 118 -8.66 4.43 -2.68
C PRO A 118 -8.59 5.70 -3.55
N LEU A 119 -7.38 6.22 -3.69
CA LEU A 119 -7.11 7.41 -4.49
C LEU A 119 -6.79 6.96 -5.91
N ASP A 120 -7.61 7.39 -6.86
CA ASP A 120 -7.31 7.26 -8.28
C ASP A 120 -6.53 8.50 -8.72
N ARG A 121 -5.26 8.32 -9.05
CA ARG A 121 -4.34 9.40 -9.43
C ARG A 121 -4.05 9.27 -10.92
N PRO A 122 -4.43 10.26 -11.75
CA PRO A 122 -4.11 10.22 -13.17
C PRO A 122 -2.61 10.41 -13.40
N VAL A 123 -2.16 10.00 -14.58
CA VAL A 123 -0.84 10.38 -15.09
C VAL A 123 -0.82 11.88 -15.31
N ILE A 124 0.28 12.53 -14.91
CA ILE A 124 0.52 13.95 -15.16
C ILE A 124 1.64 14.05 -16.19
N GLU A 125 1.33 14.62 -17.35
CA GLU A 125 2.32 14.89 -18.38
C GLU A 125 3.36 15.89 -17.89
N ILE A 126 4.60 15.73 -18.34
CA ILE A 126 5.69 16.63 -17.99
C ILE A 126 5.50 17.96 -18.73
N GLU A 127 5.55 19.06 -18.00
CA GLU A 127 5.45 20.41 -18.57
C GLU A 127 6.81 20.89 -19.09
N GLY A 128 6.78 21.72 -20.14
CA GLY A 128 7.97 22.33 -20.75
C GLY A 128 8.56 21.53 -21.90
N THR A 129 9.58 22.10 -22.53
CA THR A 129 10.32 21.43 -23.61
C THR A 129 11.25 20.36 -23.02
N PRO A 130 11.56 19.27 -23.74
CA PRO A 130 12.33 18.14 -23.19
C PRO A 130 13.68 18.55 -22.59
N ASP A 131 14.33 19.56 -23.17
CA ASP A 131 15.56 20.15 -22.68
C ASP A 131 15.42 20.91 -21.36
N THR A 132 14.20 21.13 -20.83
CA THR A 132 13.92 21.79 -19.54
C THR A 132 13.45 20.83 -18.46
N TRP A 133 13.24 19.55 -18.79
CA TRP A 133 12.73 18.58 -17.84
C TRP A 133 13.70 18.33 -16.67
N PRO A 134 13.20 18.00 -15.46
CA PRO A 134 14.05 17.78 -14.29
C PRO A 134 15.15 16.74 -14.54
N MET A 135 16.36 17.00 -14.04
CA MET A 135 17.46 16.04 -14.09
C MET A 135 17.20 14.87 -13.15
N VAL A 136 17.26 13.63 -13.66
CA VAL A 136 17.00 12.41 -12.85
C VAL A 136 18.26 11.55 -12.71
N ASP A 137 18.65 11.24 -11.48
CA ASP A 137 19.64 10.20 -11.21
C ASP A 137 18.95 8.88 -10.88
N LEU A 138 19.22 7.85 -11.69
CA LEU A 138 18.65 6.52 -11.55
C LEU A 138 19.67 5.60 -10.89
N TYR A 139 19.32 5.04 -9.73
CA TYR A 139 20.17 4.18 -8.93
C TYR A 139 19.74 2.71 -9.05
N ILE A 140 20.72 1.85 -9.35
CA ILE A 140 20.59 0.39 -9.37
C ILE A 140 21.51 -0.20 -8.31
N PRO A 141 21.09 -0.28 -7.02
CA PRO A 141 21.87 -0.94 -5.99
C PRO A 141 21.97 -2.45 -6.19
N THR A 142 23.17 -2.98 -5.96
CA THR A 142 23.46 -4.42 -6.01
C THR A 142 24.54 -4.79 -4.98
N TYR A 143 24.50 -6.02 -4.50
CA TYR A 143 25.47 -6.58 -3.56
C TYR A 143 26.05 -7.92 -4.02
N ASN A 144 25.21 -8.93 -4.24
CA ASN A 144 25.62 -10.30 -4.58
C ASN A 144 24.90 -10.87 -5.81
N GLU A 145 24.04 -10.09 -6.45
CA GLU A 145 23.27 -10.53 -7.61
C GLU A 145 24.17 -10.70 -8.83
N SER A 146 23.78 -11.59 -9.74
CA SER A 146 24.61 -11.94 -10.88
C SER A 146 24.74 -10.75 -11.86
N LEU A 147 25.86 -10.70 -12.58
CA LEU A 147 26.10 -9.68 -13.59
C LEU A 147 25.00 -9.67 -14.66
N GLU A 148 24.42 -10.83 -14.98
CA GLU A 148 23.36 -10.97 -15.97
C GLU A 148 22.06 -10.26 -15.57
N ILE A 149 21.63 -10.44 -14.30
CA ILE A 149 20.42 -9.80 -13.77
C ILE A 149 20.59 -8.27 -13.82
N VAL A 150 21.70 -7.77 -13.27
CA VAL A 150 21.94 -6.33 -13.20
C VAL A 150 22.12 -5.71 -14.60
N ARG A 151 22.73 -6.44 -15.53
CA ARG A 151 22.89 -6.00 -16.92
C ARG A 151 21.55 -5.78 -17.61
N ASN A 152 20.57 -6.66 -17.41
CA ASN A 152 19.24 -6.51 -18.01
C ASN A 152 18.55 -5.24 -17.50
N THR A 153 18.58 -4.99 -16.20
CA THR A 153 18.03 -3.78 -15.58
C THR A 153 18.76 -2.52 -16.04
N ALA A 154 20.10 -2.56 -16.14
CA ALA A 154 20.90 -1.44 -16.64
C ALA A 154 20.57 -1.10 -18.10
N TYR A 155 20.41 -2.09 -18.98
CA TYR A 155 20.02 -1.84 -20.37
C TYR A 155 18.64 -1.19 -20.47
N ALA A 156 17.64 -1.71 -19.74
CA ALA A 156 16.30 -1.13 -19.74
C ALA A 156 16.29 0.30 -19.18
N ALA A 157 17.07 0.55 -18.12
CA ALA A 157 17.21 1.89 -17.54
C ALA A 157 17.84 2.88 -18.53
N MET A 158 18.83 2.45 -19.32
CA MET A 158 19.46 3.30 -20.34
C MET A 158 18.56 3.59 -21.56
N ASP A 159 17.49 2.82 -21.72
CA ASP A 159 16.59 2.86 -22.88
C ASP A 159 15.24 3.56 -22.55
N MET A 160 15.20 4.30 -21.44
CA MET A 160 14.03 5.09 -21.05
C MET A 160 13.73 6.22 -22.06
N ASP A 161 12.44 6.50 -22.25
CA ASP A 161 11.93 7.55 -23.14
C ASP A 161 12.04 8.93 -22.47
N TYR A 162 13.28 9.35 -22.19
CA TYR A 162 13.63 10.62 -21.57
C TYR A 162 14.87 11.21 -22.26
N PRO A 163 15.04 12.55 -22.33
CA PRO A 163 16.21 13.15 -22.97
C PRO A 163 17.49 12.66 -22.32
N ARG A 164 18.45 12.18 -23.13
CA ARG A 164 19.67 11.52 -22.63
C ARG A 164 20.53 12.41 -21.75
N GLU A 165 20.42 13.72 -21.95
CA GLU A 165 21.13 14.76 -21.21
C GLU A 165 20.43 15.10 -19.89
N ARG A 166 19.19 14.61 -19.69
CA ARG A 166 18.34 14.87 -18.52
C ARG A 166 18.19 13.68 -17.57
N PHE A 167 18.87 12.55 -17.82
CA PHE A 167 18.97 11.49 -16.82
C PHE A 167 20.33 10.78 -16.86
N ARG A 168 20.72 10.19 -15.72
CA ARG A 168 21.95 9.41 -15.58
C ARG A 168 21.64 8.12 -14.82
N VAL A 169 22.17 7.00 -15.31
CA VAL A 169 22.04 5.70 -14.64
C VAL A 169 23.32 5.39 -13.88
N PHE A 170 23.20 4.94 -12.63
CA PHE A 170 24.31 4.54 -11.77
C PHE A 170 24.08 3.16 -11.19
N ILE A 171 25.04 2.26 -11.41
CA ILE A 171 25.14 0.99 -10.68
C ILE A 171 25.84 1.27 -9.36
N LEU A 172 25.18 0.94 -8.25
CA LEU A 172 25.71 1.11 -6.91
C LEU A 172 26.13 -0.25 -6.35
N ASP A 173 27.40 -0.60 -6.49
CA ASP A 173 27.90 -1.93 -6.17
C ASP A 173 28.62 -1.99 -4.82
N ASP A 174 27.95 -2.56 -3.80
CA ASP A 174 28.55 -2.82 -2.47
C ASP A 174 29.42 -4.11 -2.46
N GLY A 175 29.40 -4.88 -3.55
CA GLY A 175 30.25 -6.06 -3.75
C GLY A 175 31.66 -5.75 -4.26
N ARG A 176 31.90 -4.52 -4.76
CA ARG A 176 33.21 -4.05 -5.28
C ARG A 176 33.74 -4.93 -6.43
N ARG A 177 32.84 -5.37 -7.30
CA ARG A 177 33.08 -6.38 -8.33
C ARG A 177 33.63 -5.72 -9.61
N PRO A 178 34.88 -6.01 -10.03
CA PRO A 178 35.52 -5.37 -11.19
C PRO A 178 34.73 -5.52 -12.48
N GLU A 179 34.05 -6.64 -12.68
CA GLU A 179 33.22 -6.95 -13.84
C GLU A 179 32.01 -6.01 -13.96
N PHE A 180 31.46 -5.51 -12.84
CA PHE A 180 30.38 -4.52 -12.86
C PHE A 180 30.88 -3.15 -13.32
N ARG A 181 32.09 -2.76 -12.91
CA ARG A 181 32.74 -1.54 -13.42
C ARG A 181 33.00 -1.62 -14.92
N ALA A 182 33.45 -2.77 -15.41
CA ALA A 182 33.67 -2.99 -16.84
C ALA A 182 32.34 -2.94 -17.61
N MET A 183 31.31 -3.60 -17.11
CA MET A 183 29.97 -3.59 -17.70
C MET A 183 29.38 -2.18 -17.73
N ALA A 184 29.47 -1.42 -16.64
CA ALA A 184 28.96 -0.06 -16.58
C ALA A 184 29.58 0.84 -17.65
N ARG A 185 30.90 0.73 -17.86
CA ARG A 185 31.61 1.44 -18.94
C ARG A 185 31.16 1.02 -20.33
N GLN A 186 30.91 -0.26 -20.55
CA GLN A 186 30.43 -0.78 -21.84
C GLN A 186 29.01 -0.30 -22.15
N VAL A 187 28.13 -0.28 -21.14
CA VAL A 187 26.74 0.15 -21.25
C VAL A 187 26.62 1.69 -21.35
N GLY A 188 27.62 2.42 -20.84
CA GLY A 188 27.60 3.88 -20.76
C GLY A 188 26.91 4.43 -19.52
N CYS A 189 26.83 3.65 -18.44
CA CYS A 189 26.29 4.08 -17.15
C CYS A 189 27.41 4.30 -16.11
N GLY A 190 27.08 5.04 -15.06
CA GLY A 190 27.98 5.30 -13.94
C GLY A 190 28.16 4.07 -13.05
N TYR A 191 29.36 3.91 -12.49
CA TYR A 191 29.65 2.91 -11.47
C TYR A 191 30.10 3.59 -10.20
N LEU A 192 29.36 3.37 -9.11
CA LEU A 192 29.68 3.89 -7.79
C LEU A 192 29.84 2.73 -6.80
N THR A 193 30.81 2.89 -5.92
CA THR A 193 31.12 1.96 -4.83
C THR A 193 31.63 2.77 -3.64
N ARG A 194 31.69 2.13 -2.48
CA ARG A 194 32.25 2.68 -1.24
C ARG A 194 33.20 1.71 -0.54
N THR A 195 33.91 2.24 0.46
CA THR A 195 34.98 1.53 1.18
C THR A 195 34.46 0.59 2.27
N ASP A 196 33.30 0.89 2.86
CA ASP A 196 32.63 0.07 3.87
C ASP A 196 31.26 -0.43 3.39
N ASN A 197 30.62 -1.34 4.14
CA ASN A 197 29.25 -1.80 3.89
C ASN A 197 28.28 -1.37 5.02
N LEU A 198 28.56 -0.24 5.68
CA LEU A 198 27.74 0.22 6.81
C LEU A 198 26.32 0.56 6.37
N HIS A 199 25.30 0.24 7.16
CA HIS A 199 23.88 0.54 6.83
C HIS A 199 23.36 -0.09 5.51
N ALA A 200 24.01 -1.14 4.99
CA ALA A 200 23.56 -1.91 3.82
C ALA A 200 23.09 -1.01 2.65
N LYS A 201 21.93 -1.33 2.05
CA LYS A 201 21.35 -0.61 0.90
C LYS A 201 21.19 0.90 1.13
N ALA A 202 20.76 1.30 2.34
CA ALA A 202 20.61 2.72 2.67
C ALA A 202 21.96 3.44 2.70
N GLY A 203 23.00 2.80 3.25
CA GLY A 203 24.36 3.34 3.24
C GLY A 203 24.94 3.48 1.84
N ASN A 204 24.67 2.51 0.96
CA ASN A 204 25.08 2.54 -0.44
C ASN A 204 24.48 3.75 -1.18
N MET A 205 23.16 3.93 -1.08
CA MET A 205 22.47 5.08 -1.68
C MET A 205 22.94 6.41 -1.10
N ASN A 206 23.15 6.49 0.22
CA ASN A 206 23.70 7.71 0.85
C ASN A 206 25.12 8.05 0.37
N ALA A 207 25.93 7.05 0.02
CA ALA A 207 27.24 7.29 -0.57
C ALA A 207 27.15 7.78 -2.02
N ALA A 208 26.13 7.33 -2.77
CA ALA A 208 25.84 7.79 -4.13
C ALA A 208 25.32 9.23 -4.13
N LEU A 209 24.40 9.56 -3.22
CA LEU A 209 23.84 10.91 -3.03
C LEU A 209 24.90 12.00 -2.88
N ARG A 210 26.07 11.68 -2.29
CA ARG A 210 27.18 12.64 -2.13
C ARG A 210 28.01 12.85 -3.41
N LYS A 211 27.74 12.08 -4.46
CA LYS A 211 28.52 12.03 -5.71
C LYS A 211 27.68 12.30 -6.95
N THR A 212 26.37 12.48 -6.79
CA THR A 212 25.46 12.78 -7.89
C THR A 212 24.61 14.00 -7.53
N GLU A 213 24.00 14.62 -8.53
CA GLU A 213 23.46 15.98 -8.45
C GLU A 213 22.11 16.12 -9.15
N GLY A 214 21.40 15.01 -9.37
CA GLY A 214 20.07 15.01 -9.96
C GLY A 214 19.07 15.74 -9.06
N GLU A 215 18.12 16.41 -9.69
CA GLU A 215 17.00 17.06 -9.00
C GLU A 215 16.04 16.02 -8.41
N LEU A 216 15.90 14.89 -9.11
CA LEU A 216 15.11 13.74 -8.70
C LEU A 216 15.96 12.48 -8.69
N ILE A 217 15.54 11.51 -7.88
CA ILE A 217 16.20 10.21 -7.78
C ILE A 217 15.17 9.11 -8.04
N ALA A 218 15.47 8.23 -8.99
CA ALA A 218 14.73 7.01 -9.23
C ALA A 218 15.54 5.82 -8.72
N ILE A 219 14.91 4.91 -7.97
CA ILE A 219 15.59 3.75 -7.38
C ILE A 219 14.95 2.48 -7.92
N PHE A 220 15.77 1.60 -8.49
CA PHE A 220 15.35 0.28 -8.95
C PHE A 220 16.23 -0.79 -8.34
N ASP A 221 15.63 -1.78 -7.72
CA ASP A 221 16.38 -2.97 -7.32
C ASP A 221 16.91 -3.66 -8.57
N CYS A 222 18.04 -4.35 -8.44
CA CYS A 222 18.76 -4.81 -9.63
C CYS A 222 18.03 -5.88 -10.46
N ASP A 223 16.94 -6.45 -9.93
CA ASP A 223 16.01 -7.37 -10.57
C ASP A 223 14.68 -6.71 -11.03
N HIS A 224 14.48 -5.42 -10.72
CA HIS A 224 13.31 -4.65 -11.14
C HIS A 224 13.60 -3.89 -12.43
N VAL A 225 13.38 -4.57 -13.56
CA VAL A 225 13.58 -4.02 -14.91
C VAL A 225 12.53 -2.94 -15.19
N PRO A 226 12.91 -1.66 -15.37
CA PRO A 226 11.96 -0.59 -15.61
C PRO A 226 11.32 -0.67 -17.00
N THR A 227 10.14 -0.06 -17.15
CA THR A 227 9.54 0.20 -18.46
C THR A 227 10.08 1.51 -19.05
N ARG A 228 10.13 1.62 -20.38
CA ARG A 228 10.66 2.80 -21.07
C ARG A 228 9.95 4.11 -20.68
N ALA A 229 8.63 4.03 -20.44
CA ALA A 229 7.80 5.18 -20.11
C ALA A 229 7.89 5.64 -18.64
N PHE A 230 8.64 4.94 -17.77
CA PHE A 230 8.62 5.18 -16.32
C PHE A 230 8.81 6.65 -15.94
N LEU A 231 9.82 7.34 -16.48
CA LEU A 231 10.08 8.74 -16.15
C LEU A 231 8.99 9.68 -16.67
N GLN A 232 8.47 9.43 -17.88
CA GLN A 232 7.36 10.20 -18.44
C GLN A 232 6.09 10.12 -17.59
N LEU A 233 5.83 8.96 -16.98
CA LEU A 233 4.63 8.73 -16.17
C LEU A 233 4.75 9.23 -14.73
N THR A 234 5.96 9.56 -14.27
CA THR A 234 6.24 9.84 -12.85
C THR A 234 6.73 11.26 -12.59
N VAL A 235 7.59 11.82 -13.45
CA VAL A 235 8.26 13.11 -13.21
C VAL A 235 7.27 14.28 -13.15
N GLY A 236 6.20 14.27 -13.96
CA GLY A 236 5.24 15.37 -14.03
C GLY A 236 4.55 15.69 -12.69
N TRP A 237 4.44 14.70 -11.79
CA TRP A 237 3.89 14.92 -10.45
C TRP A 237 4.76 15.84 -9.57
N PHE A 238 6.09 15.80 -9.72
CA PHE A 238 7.00 16.67 -8.97
C PHE A 238 6.98 18.12 -9.46
N GLN A 239 6.66 18.35 -10.74
CA GLN A 239 6.41 19.70 -11.26
C GLN A 239 5.07 20.24 -10.75
N LYS A 240 4.04 19.39 -10.69
CA LYS A 240 2.69 19.76 -10.29
C LYS A 240 2.58 20.14 -8.80
N ASP A 241 3.28 19.42 -7.93
CA ASP A 241 3.24 19.68 -6.49
C ASP A 241 4.67 19.84 -5.93
N PRO A 242 5.11 21.09 -5.68
CA PRO A 242 6.43 21.37 -5.09
C PRO A 242 6.66 20.77 -3.70
N LYS A 243 5.61 20.27 -3.02
CA LYS A 243 5.71 19.60 -1.71
C LYS A 243 5.82 18.08 -1.82
N LEU A 244 5.71 17.52 -3.02
CA LEU A 244 5.81 16.08 -3.24
C LEU A 244 7.27 15.63 -3.05
N ALA A 245 7.49 14.76 -2.07
CA ALA A 245 8.82 14.20 -1.78
C ALA A 245 9.01 12.76 -2.30
N LEU A 246 7.91 12.03 -2.53
CA LEU A 246 7.95 10.62 -2.90
C LEU A 246 6.80 10.26 -3.82
N LEU A 247 7.13 9.54 -4.89
CA LEU A 247 6.16 8.86 -5.75
C LEU A 247 6.50 7.37 -5.75
N GLN A 248 5.57 6.55 -5.27
CA GLN A 248 5.71 5.09 -5.26
C GLN A 248 4.90 4.50 -6.42
N THR A 249 5.52 3.58 -7.16
CA THR A 249 4.82 2.74 -8.15
C THR A 249 4.59 1.34 -7.57
N PRO A 250 3.57 0.59 -8.03
CA PRO A 250 3.36 -0.79 -7.61
C PRO A 250 4.56 -1.67 -7.95
N HIS A 251 4.83 -2.68 -7.13
CA HIS A 251 5.76 -3.74 -7.49
C HIS A 251 5.00 -4.81 -8.27
N HIS A 252 5.50 -5.16 -9.46
CA HIS A 252 4.91 -6.19 -10.29
C HIS A 252 5.97 -7.25 -10.60
N PHE A 253 5.71 -8.48 -10.19
CA PHE A 253 6.62 -9.61 -10.36
C PHE A 253 6.15 -10.49 -11.52
N TYR A 254 7.08 -10.94 -12.35
CA TYR A 254 6.76 -11.86 -13.46
C TYR A 254 6.62 -13.31 -13.00
N SER A 255 7.32 -13.69 -11.92
CA SER A 255 7.30 -15.04 -11.37
C SER A 255 6.35 -15.13 -10.17
N PRO A 256 5.55 -16.20 -10.06
CA PRO A 256 4.74 -16.44 -8.87
C PRO A 256 5.64 -16.68 -7.66
N ASP A 257 5.17 -16.29 -6.48
CA ASP A 257 5.87 -16.57 -5.24
C ASP A 257 5.88 -18.10 -4.95
N PRO A 258 6.77 -18.59 -4.05
CA PRO A 258 6.87 -20.02 -3.76
C PRO A 258 5.58 -20.68 -3.29
N VAL A 259 4.69 -19.94 -2.60
CA VAL A 259 3.40 -20.46 -2.14
C VAL A 259 2.46 -20.63 -3.33
N GLN A 260 2.34 -19.62 -4.19
CA GLN A 260 1.57 -19.68 -5.42
C GLN A 260 2.01 -20.83 -6.33
N ARG A 261 3.33 -20.98 -6.54
CA ARG A 261 3.89 -21.99 -7.43
C ARG A 261 3.65 -23.42 -6.92
N ASN A 262 3.76 -23.64 -5.61
CA ASN A 262 3.76 -24.98 -5.04
C ASN A 262 2.36 -25.46 -4.63
N LEU A 263 1.42 -24.55 -4.36
CA LEU A 263 0.03 -24.88 -4.04
C LEU A 263 -0.86 -24.74 -5.27
N ALA A 264 -1.23 -25.86 -5.88
CA ALA A 264 -2.15 -25.88 -7.01
C ALA A 264 -3.49 -25.20 -6.64
N GLY A 265 -3.84 -24.13 -7.37
CA GLY A 265 -5.10 -23.40 -7.17
C GLY A 265 -4.99 -22.09 -6.39
N ALA A 266 -3.80 -21.72 -5.92
CA ALA A 266 -3.52 -20.32 -5.61
C ALA A 266 -3.51 -19.56 -6.95
N GLY A 267 -4.62 -18.90 -7.29
CA GLY A 267 -4.65 -17.94 -8.39
C GLY A 267 -3.71 -16.76 -8.10
N ASP A 268 -3.78 -15.69 -8.90
CA ASP A 268 -3.03 -14.45 -8.65
C ASP A 268 -3.34 -13.95 -7.22
N MET A 269 -2.43 -14.21 -6.27
CA MET A 269 -2.47 -13.57 -4.96
C MET A 269 -1.70 -12.25 -5.09
N PRO A 270 -2.16 -11.16 -4.46
CA PRO A 270 -1.41 -9.92 -4.45
C PRO A 270 -0.06 -10.18 -3.74
N GLY A 271 1.03 -10.09 -4.50
CA GLY A 271 2.40 -10.04 -4.00
C GLY A 271 2.86 -8.62 -3.74
#